data_AF-A0A2V8ECA7-F1
#
_entry.id   AF-A0A2V8ECA7-F1
#
_cell.length_a   1.000
_cell.length_b   1.000
_cell.length_c   1.000
_cell.angle_alpha   90.00
_cell.angle_beta   90.00
_cell.angle_gamma   90.00
#
_symmetry.space_group_name_H-M   'P 1'
#
loop_
_entity.id
_entity.type
_entity.pdbx_description
1 polymer ?
#
loop_
_entity_poly.entity_id
_entity_poly.type
_entity_poly.pdbx_seq_one_letter_code
_entity_poly.pdbx_strand_id
1 'polypeptide(L)'
;MVGAYFKEHPWTQTATVVVEDGSHPATAGVETPFRLLEEFYTFQRNPRGTVHVLESLDARSVGAAGDFPLAWTQTIGRGRSYYNALGHFSETWNDSWFQRQLAAAIRWTAAR
;
A
#
# COMPACT_ATOMS: atom_id res chain seq x y z
N MET A 1 -14.65 7.08 -0.80
CA MET A 1 -14.15 5.94 -1.61
C MET A 1 -12.75 5.48 -1.23
N VAL A 2 -11.81 6.41 -0.93
CA VAL A 2 -10.40 6.06 -0.66
C VAL A 2 -10.17 5.60 0.79
N GLY A 3 -10.92 6.10 1.77
CA GLY A 3 -10.81 5.68 3.18
C GLY A 3 -9.80 6.48 4.02
N ALA A 4 -9.07 7.41 3.41
CA ALA A 4 -8.13 8.31 4.10
C ALA A 4 -8.08 9.69 3.42
N TYR A 5 -7.53 10.68 4.12
CA TYR A 5 -7.24 12.02 3.60
C TYR A 5 -5.74 12.29 3.71
N PHE A 6 -5.13 12.75 2.61
CA PHE A 6 -3.72 13.11 2.56
C PHE A 6 -3.36 14.16 3.62
N LYS A 7 -2.20 13.99 4.24
CA LYS A 7 -1.61 14.96 5.17
C LYS A 7 -0.33 15.58 4.58
N GLU A 8 0.66 14.73 4.32
CA GLU A 8 2.01 15.12 3.87
C GLU A 8 2.77 13.88 3.37
N HIS A 9 3.91 14.10 2.71
CA HIS A 9 4.85 13.07 2.26
C HIS A 9 6.28 13.40 2.73
N PRO A 10 6.62 13.14 4.00
CA PRO A 10 7.85 13.67 4.60
C PRO A 10 9.11 12.89 4.16
N TRP A 11 8.95 11.75 3.47
CA TRP A 11 10.05 10.88 3.09
C TRP A 11 10.04 10.56 1.59
N THR A 12 11.11 10.93 0.90
CA THR A 12 11.44 10.47 -0.45
C THR A 12 12.80 9.80 -0.40
N GLN A 13 12.83 8.50 -0.11
CA GLN A 13 14.06 7.75 0.14
C GLN A 13 13.86 6.25 -0.03
N THR A 14 14.93 5.46 -0.03
CA THR A 14 14.82 4.00 0.06
C THR A 14 14.45 3.57 1.48
N ALA A 15 13.26 3.01 1.64
CA ALA A 15 12.75 2.53 2.93
C ALA A 15 12.21 1.11 2.83
N THR A 16 11.83 0.53 3.97
CA THR A 16 11.35 -0.85 4.07
C THR A 16 9.82 -0.87 4.12
N VAL A 17 9.19 -1.62 3.22
CA VAL A 17 7.76 -1.90 3.20
C VAL A 17 7.51 -3.33 3.70
N VAL A 18 6.46 -3.48 4.52
CA VAL A 18 6.00 -4.74 5.08
C VAL A 18 4.66 -5.09 4.46
N VAL A 19 4.57 -6.26 3.84
CA VAL A 19 3.28 -6.88 3.48
C VAL A 19 2.67 -7.46 4.76
N GLU A 20 1.51 -6.94 5.16
CA GLU A 20 0.80 -7.34 6.39
C GLU A 20 -0.12 -8.54 6.16
N ASP A 21 -0.70 -8.67 4.97
CA ASP A 21 -1.56 -9.78 4.59
C ASP A 21 -1.13 -10.35 3.23
N GLY A 22 -0.29 -11.38 3.26
CA GLY A 22 0.12 -12.12 2.05
C GLY A 22 -0.92 -13.12 1.54
N SER A 23 -2.06 -13.30 2.24
CA SER A 23 -3.14 -14.19 1.80
C SER A 23 -4.14 -13.48 0.87
N HIS A 24 -4.19 -12.15 0.91
CA HIS A 24 -5.04 -11.37 0.03
C HIS A 24 -4.54 -11.45 -1.43
N PRO A 25 -5.42 -11.63 -2.44
CA PRO A 25 -5.00 -11.83 -3.83
C PRO A 25 -4.07 -10.74 -4.39
N ALA A 26 -4.27 -9.48 -4.00
CA ALA A 26 -3.43 -8.36 -4.44
C ALA A 26 -1.98 -8.42 -3.94
N THR A 27 -1.72 -9.08 -2.82
CA THR A 27 -0.41 -9.16 -2.16
C THR A 27 0.12 -10.59 -2.11
N ALA A 28 -0.62 -11.55 -2.69
CA ALA A 28 -0.22 -12.95 -2.76
C ALA A 28 1.07 -13.10 -3.58
N GLY A 29 2.10 -13.67 -2.95
CA GLY A 29 3.40 -13.89 -3.58
C GLY A 29 4.29 -12.65 -3.70
N VAL A 30 3.92 -11.53 -3.07
CA VAL A 30 4.84 -10.40 -2.87
C VAL A 30 5.78 -10.77 -1.72
N GLU A 31 7.09 -10.67 -1.95
CA GLU A 31 8.09 -10.91 -0.91
C GLU A 31 7.94 -9.87 0.21
N THR A 32 8.21 -10.27 1.46
CA THR A 32 8.11 -9.36 2.61
C THR A 32 9.17 -9.67 3.66
N PRO A 33 9.84 -8.64 4.23
CA PRO A 33 9.78 -7.24 3.82
C PRO A 33 10.58 -6.98 2.53
N PHE A 34 10.31 -5.87 1.85
CA PHE A 34 11.09 -5.41 0.70
C PHE A 34 11.50 -3.95 0.86
N ARG A 35 12.49 -3.52 0.07
CA ARG A 35 12.99 -2.14 0.07
C ARG A 35 12.86 -1.52 -1.30
N LEU A 36 12.37 -0.29 -1.35
CA LEU A 36 12.25 0.49 -2.58
C LEU A 36 12.47 1.98 -2.31
N LEU A 37 12.96 2.70 -3.32
CA LEU A 37 12.97 4.17 -3.35
C LEU A 37 11.56 4.65 -3.68
N GLU A 38 10.96 5.47 -2.81
CA GLU A 38 9.59 5.93 -3.01
C GLU A 38 9.29 7.23 -2.24
N GLU A 39 8.20 7.92 -2.61
CA GLU A 39 7.63 9.08 -1.90
C GLU A 39 6.50 8.60 -0.96
N PHE A 40 6.81 8.43 0.32
CA PHE A 40 5.88 7.83 1.28
C PHE A 40 4.88 8.84 1.85
N TYR A 41 3.61 8.62 1.54
CA TYR A 41 2.50 9.45 2.01
C TYR A 41 2.09 9.10 3.44
N THR A 42 1.61 10.11 4.16
CA THR A 42 0.93 9.97 5.45
C THR A 42 -0.47 10.59 5.37
N PHE A 43 -1.34 10.18 6.28
CA PHE A 43 -2.75 10.55 6.27
C PHE A 43 -3.16 11.29 7.54
N GLN A 44 -4.12 12.21 7.43
CA GLN A 44 -4.58 13.04 8.56
C GLN A 44 -5.12 12.19 9.71
N ARG A 45 -5.71 11.05 9.35
CA ARG A 45 -6.10 9.98 10.27
C ARG A 45 -5.61 8.67 9.69
N ASN A 46 -5.10 7.81 10.56
CA ASN A 46 -4.73 6.46 10.19
C ASN A 46 -6.00 5.69 9.75
N PRO A 47 -6.03 5.12 8.53
CA PRO A 47 -7.21 4.41 8.04
C PRO A 47 -7.43 3.04 8.70
N ARG A 48 -6.42 2.50 9.40
CA ARG A 48 -6.51 1.21 10.10
C ARG A 48 -7.72 1.19 11.05
N GLY A 49 -8.39 0.04 11.08
CA GLY A 49 -9.64 -0.16 11.81
C GLY A 49 -10.90 0.18 11.00
N THR A 50 -10.75 0.90 9.89
CA THR A 50 -11.86 1.16 8.93
C THR A 50 -11.64 0.53 7.55
N VAL A 51 -10.41 0.11 7.26
CA VAL A 51 -10.00 -0.58 6.04
C VAL A 51 -9.19 -1.82 6.38
N HIS A 52 -9.07 -2.73 5.41
CA HIS A 52 -8.18 -3.88 5.48
C HIS A 52 -6.81 -3.50 4.93
N VAL A 53 -5.84 -3.26 5.81
CA VAL A 53 -4.48 -2.86 5.43
C VAL A 53 -3.73 -4.07 4.86
N LEU A 54 -3.05 -3.86 3.74
CA LEU A 54 -2.29 -4.88 3.02
C LEU A 54 -0.79 -4.64 3.13
N GLU A 55 -0.35 -3.39 3.13
CA GLU A 55 1.05 -3.00 3.20
C GLU A 55 1.23 -1.77 4.09
N SER A 56 2.35 -1.69 4.81
CA SER A 56 2.76 -0.53 5.61
C SER A 56 4.25 -0.24 5.52
N LEU A 57 4.63 1.00 5.81
CA LEU A 57 6.01 1.41 5.96
C LEU A 57 6.55 0.96 7.33
N ASP A 58 7.70 0.30 7.39
CA ASP A 58 8.45 0.17 8.65
C ASP A 58 8.97 1.55 9.04
N ALA A 59 8.29 2.21 9.98
CA ALA A 59 8.59 3.56 10.44
C ALA A 59 10.07 3.72 10.87
N ARG A 60 10.69 2.67 11.42
CA ARG A 60 12.09 2.74 11.85
C ARG A 60 13.05 2.90 10.67
N SER A 61 12.67 2.40 9.49
CA SER A 61 13.48 2.52 8.26
C SER A 61 13.56 3.95 7.73
N VAL A 62 12.70 4.84 8.24
CA VAL A 62 12.71 6.29 7.97
C VAL A 62 12.98 7.13 9.22
N GLY A 63 13.42 6.49 10.32
CA GLY A 63 13.71 7.19 11.58
C GLY A 63 12.48 7.75 12.30
N ALA A 64 11.29 7.20 12.03
CA ALA A 64 10.03 7.62 12.63
C ALA A 64 9.47 6.58 13.60
N ALA A 65 8.42 6.98 14.32
CA ALA A 65 7.57 6.08 15.10
C ALA A 65 6.12 6.29 14.69
N GLY A 66 5.34 5.21 14.69
CA GLY A 66 3.93 5.23 14.29
C GLY A 66 3.60 4.13 13.29
N ASP A 67 2.37 4.18 12.81
CA ASP A 67 1.81 3.24 11.85
C ASP A 67 1.41 4.00 10.58
N PHE A 68 1.89 3.51 9.44
CA PHE A 68 1.80 4.18 8.15
C PHE A 68 1.35 3.18 7.07
N PRO A 69 0.03 2.90 6.98
CA PRO A 69 -0.52 2.09 5.91
C PRO A 69 -0.24 2.70 4.53
N LEU A 70 0.19 1.87 3.58
CA LEU A 70 0.53 2.26 2.21
C LEU A 70 -0.45 1.70 1.18
N ALA A 71 -0.95 0.47 1.39
CA ALA A 71 -1.97 -0.13 0.55
C ALA A 71 -3.06 -0.78 1.39
N TRP A 72 -4.32 -0.68 0.93
CA TRP A 72 -5.46 -1.27 1.63
C TRP A 72 -6.66 -1.52 0.72
N THR A 73 -7.59 -2.34 1.22
CA THR A 73 -8.89 -2.58 0.60
C THR A 73 -10.05 -2.22 1.50
N GLN A 74 -11.21 -1.96 0.89
CA GLN A 74 -12.47 -1.82 1.59
C GLN A 74 -13.65 -2.18 0.68
N THR A 75 -14.78 -2.54 1.29
CA THR A 75 -16.05 -2.74 0.58
C THR A 75 -16.97 -1.55 0.86
N ILE A 76 -17.54 -0.97 -0.20
CA ILE A 76 -18.46 0.16 -0.11
C ILE A 76 -19.77 -0.26 -0.78
N GLY A 77 -20.78 -0.58 0.04
CA GLY A 77 -22.01 -1.21 -0.45
C GLY A 77 -21.69 -2.56 -1.11
N ARG A 78 -21.93 -2.66 -2.42
CA ARG A 78 -21.58 -3.86 -3.23
C ARG A 78 -20.26 -3.71 -3.98
N GLY A 79 -19.65 -2.54 -3.95
CA GLY A 79 -18.39 -2.25 -4.65
C GLY A 79 -17.17 -2.59 -3.78
N ARG A 80 -16.06 -2.89 -4.45
CA ARG A 80 -14.76 -3.09 -3.83
C ARG A 80 -13.85 -1.92 -4.20
N SER A 81 -13.01 -1.47 -3.28
CA SER A 81 -12.06 -0.38 -3.47
C SER A 81 -10.69 -0.86 -3.01
N TYR A 82 -9.67 -0.60 -3.83
CA TYR A 82 -8.26 -0.84 -3.53
C TYR A 82 -7.53 0.49 -3.67
N TYR A 83 -6.68 0.81 -2.71
CA TYR A 83 -5.78 1.96 -2.73
C TYR A 83 -4.35 1.48 -2.52
N ASN A 84 -3.41 2.09 -3.24
CA ASN A 84 -1.97 1.90 -3.07
C ASN A 84 -1.28 3.26 -3.22
N ALA A 85 -0.47 3.64 -2.23
CA ALA A 85 0.28 4.89 -2.18
C ALA A 85 1.63 4.80 -2.91
N LEU A 86 2.10 3.60 -3.26
CA LEU A 86 3.34 3.41 -4.01
C LEU A 86 3.14 3.74 -5.49
N GLY A 87 4.18 4.25 -6.15
CA GLY A 87 4.21 4.41 -7.61
C GLY A 87 4.66 5.78 -8.09
N HIS A 88 5.42 6.53 -7.30
CA HIS A 88 6.04 7.80 -7.66
C HIS A 88 7.11 7.61 -8.74
N PHE A 89 7.99 6.61 -8.56
CA PHE A 89 9.10 6.37 -9.48
C PHE A 89 8.78 5.34 -10.57
N SER A 90 9.37 5.53 -11.75
CA SER A 90 9.18 4.64 -12.91
C SER A 90 9.67 3.21 -12.64
N GLU A 91 10.67 3.08 -11.79
CA GLU A 91 11.28 1.85 -11.33
C GLU A 91 10.25 0.96 -10.63
N THR A 92 9.38 1.56 -9.79
CA THR A 92 8.27 0.86 -9.15
C THR A 92 7.30 0.31 -10.20
N TRP A 93 6.95 1.10 -11.23
CA TRP A 93 6.07 0.65 -12.33
C TRP A 93 6.68 -0.42 -13.24
N ASN A 94 8.01 -0.40 -13.40
CA ASN A 94 8.74 -1.35 -14.22
C ASN A 94 9.08 -2.66 -13.49
N ASP A 95 8.81 -2.74 -12.18
CA ASP A 95 8.99 -3.96 -11.42
C ASP A 95 7.80 -4.92 -11.63
N SER A 96 8.14 -6.17 -11.93
CA SER A 96 7.19 -7.23 -12.19
C SER A 96 6.30 -7.55 -10.98
N TRP A 97 6.78 -7.40 -9.73
CA TRP A 97 5.95 -7.67 -8.55
C TRP A 97 4.83 -6.62 -8.43
N PHE A 98 5.13 -5.35 -8.69
CA PHE A 98 4.17 -4.26 -8.59
C PHE A 98 3.11 -4.36 -9.70
N GLN A 99 3.53 -4.68 -10.92
CA GLN A 99 2.61 -4.96 -12.03
C GLN A 99 1.66 -6.13 -11.73
N ARG A 100 2.18 -7.22 -11.14
CA ARG A 100 1.36 -8.37 -10.73
C ARG A 100 0.37 -7.99 -9.62
N GLN A 101 0.81 -7.23 -8.62
CA GLN A 101 -0.04 -6.72 -7.55
C GLN A 101 -1.18 -5.86 -8.11
N LEU A 102 -0.89 -4.90 -8.99
CA LEU A 102 -1.93 -4.06 -9.61
C LEU A 102 -2.91 -4.88 -10.45
N ALA A 103 -2.42 -5.83 -11.25
CA ALA A 103 -3.29 -6.71 -12.03
C ALA A 103 -4.23 -7.55 -11.13
N ALA A 104 -3.71 -8.08 -10.02
CA ALA A 104 -4.49 -8.84 -9.05
C ALA A 104 -5.49 -7.94 -8.28
N ALA A 105 -5.10 -6.73 -7.91
CA ALA A 105 -5.97 -5.75 -7.27
C ALA A 105 -7.13 -5.30 -8.20
N ILE A 106 -6.87 -5.13 -9.50
CA ILE A 106 -7.89 -4.82 -10.50
C ILE A 106 -8.89 -5.97 -10.61
N ARG A 107 -8.41 -7.23 -10.70
CA ARG A 107 -9.28 -8.42 -10.72
C ARG A 107 -10.13 -8.53 -9.46
N TRP A 108 -9.50 -8.38 -8.29
CA TRP A 108 -10.19 -8.41 -7.00
C TRP A 108 -11.28 -7.34 -6.92
N THR A 109 -10.96 -6.11 -7.32
CA THR A 109 -11.91 -4.98 -7.37
C THR A 109 -13.07 -5.25 -8.33
N ALA A 110 -12.79 -5.88 -9.47
CA ALA A 110 -13.79 -6.26 -10.47
C ALA A 110 -14.60 -7.53 -10.11
N ALA A 111 -14.29 -8.18 -8.97
CA ALA A 111 -14.84 -9.47 -8.56
C ALA A 111 -14.67 -10.58 -9.63
N ARG A 112 -13.47 -10.65 -10.22
CA ARG A 112 -13.05 -11.64 -11.22
C ARG A 112 -11.82 -12.42 -10.79
#